data_AF-A0A661FXV2-F1
#
_entry.id   AF-A0A661FXV2-F1
#
_cell.length_a   1.000
_cell.length_b   1.000
_cell.length_c   1.000
_cell.angle_alpha   90.00
_cell.angle_beta   90.00
_cell.angle_gamma   90.00
#
_symmetry.space_group_name_H-M   'P 1'
#
loop_
_entity.id
_entity.type
_entity.pdbx_description
1 polymer ?
#
loop_
_entity_poly.entity_id
_entity_poly.type
_entity_poly.pdbx_seq_one_letter_code
_entity_poly.pdbx_strand_id
1 'polypeptide(L)'
;MRIRQYTLVFIWSIIIALPAAAATKEETRVADATDVLDQLLRIPEQSIPPALLSRAYGVAVIPNVLKIGFGLGARRGKGILVVRQDDKTWSNPTFVTLTGGSFGFQVGAQSTDIILVFKTRKSVDGIANGKLTLGADASVAAGPVGRHTAVATDIRFRSEVFSYSRSRGLFAGVALEGAGITMDRKANAAFYGSASITPEQIFAGSGNAAPQAANTFVQMLTAQTDRLPSRPSMKKSNATSARSAPAPQEKSEVRTYGYGTADDALDNGLQ
;
A
#
# COMPACT_ATOMS: atom_id res chain seq x y z
N MET A 1 51.74 -71.20 -6.61
CA MET A 1 52.21 -70.12 -5.70
C MET A 1 51.52 -68.83 -6.13
N ARG A 2 50.95 -68.08 -5.18
CA ARG A 2 49.77 -67.20 -5.35
C ARG A 2 49.99 -65.94 -6.21
N ILE A 3 49.07 -65.67 -7.14
CA ILE A 3 48.92 -64.42 -7.89
C ILE A 3 48.21 -63.39 -6.99
N ARG A 4 48.83 -62.22 -6.78
CA ARG A 4 48.25 -61.09 -6.04
C ARG A 4 47.51 -60.16 -7.02
N GLN A 5 46.19 -60.06 -6.88
CA GLN A 5 45.34 -59.12 -7.60
C GLN A 5 45.35 -57.76 -6.87
N TYR A 6 45.69 -56.69 -7.56
CA TYR A 6 45.51 -55.30 -7.11
C TYR A 6 44.22 -54.75 -7.70
N THR A 7 43.17 -54.66 -6.89
CA THR A 7 41.91 -54.02 -7.28
C THR A 7 41.99 -52.53 -7.01
N LEU A 8 42.20 -51.75 -8.07
CA LEU A 8 42.04 -50.29 -8.08
C LEU A 8 40.54 -49.96 -8.09
N VAL A 9 40.03 -49.39 -7.00
CA VAL A 9 38.66 -48.88 -6.92
C VAL A 9 38.68 -47.40 -7.30
N PHE A 10 38.18 -47.09 -8.50
CA PHE A 10 37.95 -45.73 -8.97
C PHE A 10 36.57 -45.25 -8.49
N ILE A 11 36.54 -44.36 -7.50
CA ILE A 11 35.29 -43.76 -7.02
C ILE A 11 34.93 -42.59 -7.94
N TRP A 12 33.88 -42.77 -8.74
CA TRP A 12 33.28 -41.72 -9.57
C TRP A 12 32.34 -40.87 -8.71
N SER A 13 32.79 -39.67 -8.33
CA SER A 13 31.94 -38.66 -7.70
C SER A 13 31.11 -37.95 -8.77
N ILE A 14 29.83 -38.31 -8.90
CA ILE A 14 28.85 -37.55 -9.69
C ILE A 14 28.49 -36.29 -8.91
N ILE A 15 28.95 -35.14 -9.38
CA ILE A 15 28.47 -33.83 -8.92
C ILE A 15 27.11 -33.60 -9.63
N ILE A 16 26.02 -33.77 -8.89
CA ILE A 16 24.69 -33.39 -9.36
C ILE A 16 24.62 -31.86 -9.36
N ALA A 17 24.75 -31.24 -10.53
CA ALA A 17 24.49 -29.83 -10.71
C ALA A 17 22.98 -29.58 -10.58
N LEU A 18 22.53 -29.10 -9.42
CA LEU A 18 21.16 -28.59 -9.26
C LEU A 18 21.00 -27.37 -10.18
N PRO A 19 19.92 -27.29 -10.99
CA PRO A 19 19.66 -26.10 -11.77
C PRO A 19 19.33 -24.95 -10.83
N ALA A 20 20.20 -23.94 -10.77
CA ALA A 20 19.87 -22.68 -10.12
C ALA A 20 18.75 -22.01 -10.95
N ALA A 21 17.54 -21.93 -10.39
CA ALA A 21 16.46 -21.18 -11.01
C ALA A 21 16.89 -19.71 -11.08
N ALA A 22 17.12 -19.20 -12.29
CA ALA A 22 17.43 -17.79 -12.50
C ALA A 22 16.18 -16.96 -12.20
N ALA A 23 16.32 -15.96 -11.31
CA ALA A 23 15.23 -15.05 -11.00
C ALA A 23 14.72 -14.35 -12.27
N THR A 24 13.40 -14.29 -12.42
CA THR A 24 12.77 -13.60 -13.56
C THR A 24 12.97 -12.09 -13.45
N LYS A 25 12.83 -11.35 -14.56
CA LYS A 25 12.95 -9.88 -14.58
C LYS A 25 11.95 -9.21 -13.62
N GLU A 26 10.78 -9.82 -13.45
CA GLU A 26 9.72 -9.37 -12.57
C GLU A 26 10.08 -9.62 -11.10
N GLU A 27 10.64 -10.79 -10.78
CA GLU A 27 11.15 -11.10 -9.43
C GLU A 27 12.30 -10.18 -9.03
N THR A 28 13.26 -9.93 -9.91
CA THR A 28 14.34 -8.96 -9.65
C THR A 28 13.77 -7.57 -9.37
N ARG A 29 12.74 -7.14 -10.10
CA ARG A 29 12.11 -5.84 -9.88
C ARG A 29 11.40 -5.75 -8.53
N VAL A 30 10.78 -6.84 -8.08
CA VAL A 30 10.20 -6.93 -6.73
C VAL A 30 11.31 -6.87 -5.67
N ALA A 31 12.43 -7.57 -5.89
CA ALA A 31 13.59 -7.54 -5.01
C ALA A 31 14.19 -6.11 -4.92
N ASP A 32 14.46 -5.46 -6.05
CA ASP A 32 14.97 -4.08 -6.11
C ASP A 32 14.04 -3.11 -5.37
N ALA A 33 12.72 -3.25 -5.55
CA ALA A 33 11.74 -2.45 -4.83
C ALA A 33 11.74 -2.72 -3.32
N THR A 34 11.96 -3.97 -2.92
CA THR A 34 12.12 -4.38 -1.51
C THR A 34 13.36 -3.76 -0.91
N ASP A 35 14.49 -3.77 -1.62
CA ASP A 35 15.72 -3.12 -1.17
C ASP A 35 15.57 -1.60 -1.06
N VAL A 36 14.81 -0.99 -1.96
CA VAL A 36 14.47 0.44 -1.87
C VAL A 36 13.69 0.74 -0.59
N LEU A 37 12.68 -0.08 -0.30
CA LEU A 37 11.85 0.07 0.89
C LEU A 37 12.63 -0.22 2.18
N ASP A 38 13.41 -1.30 2.25
CA ASP A 38 14.20 -1.68 3.41
C ASP A 38 15.19 -0.57 3.80
N GLN A 39 15.90 -0.01 2.82
CA GLN A 39 16.81 1.11 3.05
C GLN A 39 16.08 2.37 3.52
N LEU A 40 14.88 2.65 3.00
CA LEU A 40 14.05 3.75 3.50
C LEU A 40 13.71 3.56 4.99
N LEU A 41 13.35 2.34 5.37
CA LEU A 41 12.95 2.01 6.73
C LEU A 41 14.13 1.99 7.71
N ARG A 42 15.34 1.70 7.24
CA ARG A 42 16.58 1.64 8.03
C ARG A 42 17.17 2.98 8.41
N ILE A 43 16.76 4.10 7.79
CA ILE A 43 17.31 5.44 8.06
C ILE A 43 16.21 6.31 8.69
N PRO A 44 16.01 6.28 10.03
CA PRO A 44 14.87 6.91 10.69
C PRO A 44 14.79 8.42 10.45
N GLU A 45 15.94 9.09 10.39
CA GLU A 45 16.05 10.55 10.18
C GLU A 45 15.67 11.01 8.76
N GLN A 46 15.51 10.08 7.81
CA GLN A 46 15.17 10.37 6.40
C GLN A 46 13.96 9.57 5.92
N SER A 47 13.31 8.84 6.82
CA SER A 47 12.18 7.97 6.51
C SER A 47 10.91 8.76 6.20
N ILE A 48 10.02 8.14 5.43
CA ILE A 48 8.65 8.62 5.24
C ILE A 48 7.97 8.65 6.61
N PRO A 49 7.31 9.75 7.01
CA PRO A 49 6.64 9.83 8.30
C PRO A 49 5.71 8.63 8.49
N PRO A 50 5.84 7.87 9.60
CA PRO A 50 5.02 6.69 9.82
C PRO A 50 3.51 7.01 9.74
N ALA A 51 3.12 8.19 10.25
CA ALA A 51 1.75 8.69 10.17
C ALA A 51 1.22 8.88 8.73
N LEU A 52 2.09 9.08 7.74
CA LEU A 52 1.72 9.12 6.32
C LEU A 52 1.53 7.71 5.76
N LEU A 53 2.45 6.78 6.05
CA LEU A 53 2.33 5.37 5.63
C LEU A 53 1.09 4.68 6.24
N SER A 54 0.77 4.94 7.50
CA SER A 54 -0.43 4.38 8.16
C SER A 54 -1.75 4.77 7.50
N ARG A 55 -1.77 5.89 6.75
CA ARG A 55 -2.92 6.45 6.05
C ARG A 55 -2.85 6.24 4.53
N ALA A 56 -1.86 5.50 4.06
CA ALA A 56 -1.71 5.22 2.64
C ALA A 56 -2.78 4.22 2.19
N TYR A 57 -3.38 4.49 1.04
CA TYR A 57 -4.20 3.57 0.26
C TYR A 57 -3.35 2.77 -0.73
N GLY A 58 -2.15 3.24 -1.05
CA GLY A 58 -1.22 2.52 -1.91
C GLY A 58 0.19 3.05 -1.76
N VAL A 59 1.18 2.20 -2.02
CA VAL A 59 2.59 2.57 -2.07
C VAL A 59 3.18 2.02 -3.36
N ALA A 60 3.68 2.90 -4.22
CA ALA A 60 4.46 2.49 -5.38
C ALA A 60 5.95 2.74 -5.12
N VAL A 61 6.76 1.74 -5.47
CA VAL A 61 8.22 1.80 -5.41
C VAL A 61 8.76 1.49 -6.79
N ILE A 62 9.48 2.45 -7.35
CA ILE A 62 9.96 2.43 -8.73
C ILE A 62 11.48 2.57 -8.66
N PRO A 63 12.21 1.45 -8.56
CA PRO A 63 13.67 1.48 -8.53
C PRO A 63 14.22 1.98 -9.88
N ASN A 64 15.40 2.58 -9.83
CA ASN A 64 16.20 2.92 -11.00
C ASN A 64 15.46 3.73 -12.08
N VAL A 65 14.67 4.74 -11.68
CA VAL A 65 14.04 5.67 -12.63
C VAL A 65 15.11 6.42 -13.38
N LEU A 66 15.19 6.17 -14.68
CA LEU A 66 16.11 6.82 -15.58
C LEU A 66 15.56 8.20 -15.93
N LYS A 67 16.35 9.25 -15.69
CA LYS A 67 16.13 10.63 -16.12
C LYS A 67 17.19 10.97 -17.15
N ILE A 68 16.80 11.51 -18.31
CA ILE A 68 17.72 11.91 -19.37
C ILE A 68 17.33 13.30 -19.85
N GLY A 69 18.27 14.24 -19.90
CA GLY A 69 18.01 15.57 -20.46
C GLY A 69 19.15 16.57 -20.35
N PHE A 70 18.93 17.73 -20.96
CA PHE A 70 19.73 18.95 -20.81
C PHE A 70 18.76 20.13 -20.62
N GLY A 71 18.51 20.54 -19.38
CA GLY A 71 17.44 21.49 -19.05
C GLY A 71 16.06 20.82 -19.08
N LEU A 72 15.65 20.41 -20.28
CA LEU A 72 14.45 19.62 -20.56
C LEU A 72 14.81 18.17 -20.85
N GLY A 73 13.97 17.25 -20.41
CA GLY A 73 14.24 15.82 -20.50
C GLY A 73 13.02 14.94 -20.31
N ALA A 74 13.27 13.65 -20.31
CA ALA A 74 12.27 12.63 -20.02
C ALA A 74 12.75 11.73 -18.88
N ARG A 75 11.78 11.19 -18.13
CA ARG A 75 12.01 10.15 -17.15
C ARG A 75 11.19 8.91 -17.47
N ARG A 76 11.76 7.74 -17.22
CA ARG A 76 11.07 6.45 -17.33
C ARG A 76 11.58 5.48 -16.28
N GLY A 77 10.68 4.77 -15.63
CA GLY A 77 11.00 3.73 -14.66
C GLY A 77 9.93 2.66 -14.60
N LYS A 78 10.33 1.47 -14.14
CA LYS A 78 9.43 0.35 -13.87
C LYS A 78 9.49 -0.01 -12.41
N GLY A 79 8.35 -0.31 -11.82
CA GLY A 79 8.25 -0.59 -10.39
C GLY A 79 7.07 -1.47 -10.06
N ILE A 80 6.75 -1.49 -8.77
CA ILE A 80 5.59 -2.17 -8.22
C ILE A 80 4.73 -1.19 -7.43
N LEU A 81 3.44 -1.47 -7.37
CA LEU A 81 2.43 -0.81 -6.56
C LEU A 81 1.76 -1.89 -5.71
N VAL A 82 1.68 -1.66 -4.41
CA VAL A 82 0.77 -2.42 -3.53
C VAL A 82 -0.34 -1.51 -3.06
N VAL A 83 -1.53 -2.09 -2.94
CA VAL A 83 -2.74 -1.39 -2.52
C VAL A 83 -3.12 -1.88 -1.13
N ARG A 84 -3.63 -0.96 -0.31
CA ARG A 84 -4.12 -1.28 1.02
C ARG A 84 -5.61 -1.60 0.94
N GLN A 85 -5.97 -2.74 1.51
CA GLN A 85 -7.33 -3.25 1.49
C GLN A 85 -8.12 -2.75 2.70
N ASP A 86 -9.44 -2.90 2.65
CA ASP A 86 -10.34 -2.40 3.71
C ASP A 86 -10.13 -3.11 5.05
N ASP A 87 -9.60 -4.34 5.04
CA ASP A 87 -9.20 -5.10 6.21
C ASP A 87 -7.81 -4.70 6.75
N LYS A 88 -7.22 -3.64 6.18
CA LYS A 88 -5.89 -3.08 6.47
C LYS A 88 -4.72 -3.92 5.98
N THR A 89 -4.95 -5.07 5.35
CA THR A 89 -3.90 -5.86 4.70
C THR A 89 -3.42 -5.18 3.42
N TRP A 90 -2.27 -5.62 2.91
CA TRP A 90 -1.74 -5.18 1.63
C TRP A 90 -1.99 -6.24 0.56
N SER A 91 -2.32 -5.78 -0.64
CA SER A 91 -2.49 -6.63 -1.81
C SER A 91 -1.18 -7.25 -2.28
N ASN A 92 -1.29 -8.19 -3.21
CA ASN A 92 -0.16 -8.59 -4.04
C ASN A 92 0.41 -7.38 -4.84
N PRO A 93 1.71 -7.40 -5.22
CA PRO A 93 2.32 -6.32 -5.98
C PRO A 93 1.84 -6.31 -7.43
N THR A 94 1.43 -5.14 -7.91
CA THR A 94 1.09 -4.89 -9.30
C THR A 94 2.21 -4.12 -9.97
N PHE A 95 2.68 -4.58 -11.13
CA PHE A 95 3.71 -3.89 -11.88
C PHE A 95 3.19 -2.61 -12.53
N VAL A 96 3.98 -1.55 -12.41
CA VAL A 96 3.67 -0.21 -12.94
C VAL A 96 4.84 0.38 -13.70
N THR A 97 4.53 1.29 -14.62
CA THR A 97 5.50 2.10 -15.36
C THR A 97 5.24 3.57 -15.05
N LEU A 98 6.29 4.30 -14.69
CA LEU A 98 6.31 5.76 -14.56
C LEU A 98 6.95 6.35 -15.82
N THR A 99 6.29 7.33 -16.43
CA THR A 99 6.83 8.10 -17.56
C THR A 99 6.47 9.56 -17.41
N GLY A 100 7.39 10.50 -17.66
CA GLY A 100 7.05 11.92 -17.61
C GLY A 100 8.15 12.81 -18.14
N GLY A 101 7.86 14.10 -18.31
CA GLY A 101 8.87 15.11 -18.57
C GLY A 101 9.69 15.39 -17.32
N SER A 102 10.98 15.67 -17.47
CA SER A 102 11.84 16.10 -16.37
C SER A 102 12.52 17.42 -16.67
N PHE A 103 12.52 18.32 -15.69
CA PHE A 103 13.37 19.50 -15.68
C PHE A 103 14.57 19.27 -14.78
N GLY A 104 15.76 19.66 -15.22
CA GLY A 104 16.96 19.53 -14.41
C GLY A 104 18.14 20.34 -14.95
N PHE A 105 18.94 20.88 -14.03
CA PHE A 105 20.19 21.60 -14.32
C PHE A 105 21.35 20.68 -14.73
N GLN A 106 21.12 19.36 -14.75
CA GLN A 106 22.14 18.36 -14.98
C GLN A 106 22.07 17.86 -16.42
N VAL A 107 23.24 17.73 -17.03
CA VAL A 107 23.42 17.18 -18.37
C VAL A 107 23.63 15.68 -18.25
N GLY A 108 22.84 14.90 -18.98
CA GLY A 108 23.09 13.47 -19.18
C GLY A 108 22.02 12.56 -18.58
N ALA A 109 22.43 11.35 -18.20
CA ALA A 109 21.56 10.30 -17.72
C ALA A 109 21.79 10.04 -16.23
N GLN A 110 20.70 9.92 -15.47
CA GLN A 110 20.74 9.66 -14.04
C GLN A 110 19.71 8.61 -13.65
N SER A 111 20.08 7.77 -12.69
CA SER A 111 19.18 6.78 -12.09
C SER A 111 18.85 7.21 -10.66
N THR A 112 17.56 7.18 -10.30
CA THR A 112 17.10 7.47 -8.94
C THR A 112 15.92 6.58 -8.60
N ASP A 113 15.80 6.17 -7.35
CA ASP A 113 14.61 5.41 -6.92
C ASP A 113 13.51 6.39 -6.56
N ILE A 114 12.27 6.07 -6.95
CA ILE A 114 11.10 6.88 -6.65
C ILE A 114 10.13 6.09 -5.79
N ILE A 115 9.64 6.72 -4.72
CA ILE A 115 8.58 6.17 -3.88
C ILE A 115 7.39 7.13 -3.92
N LEU A 116 6.21 6.59 -4.17
CA LEU A 116 4.94 7.32 -4.19
C LEU A 116 4.03 6.76 -3.11
N VAL A 117 3.48 7.64 -2.29
CA VAL A 117 2.51 7.29 -1.25
C VAL A 117 1.16 7.90 -1.65
N PHE A 118 0.21 7.03 -1.97
CA PHE A 118 -1.15 7.40 -2.36
C PHE A 118 -2.02 7.48 -1.11
N LYS A 119 -2.64 8.63 -0.86
CA LYS A 119 -3.44 8.94 0.33
C LYS A 119 -4.95 8.93 0.03
N THR A 120 -5.36 8.71 -1.22
CA THR A 120 -6.77 8.54 -1.58
C THR A 120 -6.97 7.29 -2.41
N ARG A 121 -8.11 6.64 -2.21
CA ARG A 121 -8.54 5.49 -3.00
C ARG A 121 -8.66 5.85 -4.49
N LYS A 122 -9.19 7.05 -4.77
CA LYS A 122 -9.32 7.61 -6.13
C LYS A 122 -8.01 7.57 -6.92
N SER A 123 -6.88 7.96 -6.32
CA SER A 123 -5.60 7.97 -7.05
C SER A 123 -5.14 6.54 -7.40
N VAL A 124 -5.37 5.57 -6.52
CA VAL A 124 -5.06 4.17 -6.81
C VAL A 124 -5.97 3.62 -7.91
N ASP A 125 -7.27 3.93 -7.85
CA ASP A 125 -8.24 3.48 -8.85
C ASP A 125 -7.95 4.10 -10.23
N GLY A 126 -7.44 5.32 -10.30
CA GLY A 126 -6.99 5.92 -11.56
C GLY A 126 -5.91 5.11 -12.26
N ILE A 127 -5.00 4.48 -11.51
CA ILE A 127 -3.97 3.59 -12.05
C ILE A 127 -4.62 2.29 -12.55
N ALA A 128 -5.55 1.71 -11.78
CA ALA A 128 -6.31 0.52 -12.15
C ALA A 128 -7.09 0.72 -13.47
N ASN A 129 -7.67 1.90 -13.65
CA ASN A 129 -8.46 2.26 -14.82
C ASN A 129 -7.61 2.63 -16.05
N GLY A 130 -6.27 2.65 -15.93
CA GLY A 130 -5.35 2.68 -17.07
C GLY A 130 -4.16 3.61 -16.88
N LYS A 131 -4.40 4.86 -16.48
CA LYS A 131 -3.37 5.87 -16.29
C LYS A 131 -3.76 6.88 -15.22
N LEU A 132 -2.82 7.19 -14.34
CA LEU A 132 -2.89 8.34 -13.44
C LEU A 132 -1.80 9.34 -13.78
N THR A 133 -2.16 10.58 -14.08
CA THR A 133 -1.23 11.69 -14.33
C THR A 133 -1.09 12.54 -13.08
N LEU A 134 0.10 12.53 -12.48
CA LEU A 134 0.42 13.34 -11.30
C LEU A 134 0.36 14.83 -11.64
N GLY A 135 -0.36 15.61 -10.84
CA GLY A 135 -0.62 17.04 -11.04
C GLY A 135 -1.85 17.35 -11.90
N ALA A 136 -2.34 16.41 -12.72
CA ALA A 136 -3.53 16.60 -13.55
C ALA A 136 -4.73 15.78 -13.03
N ASP A 137 -4.54 14.47 -12.83
CA ASP A 137 -5.59 13.55 -12.37
C ASP A 137 -5.62 13.43 -10.83
N ALA A 138 -4.46 13.60 -10.19
CA ALA A 138 -4.31 13.61 -8.74
C ALA A 138 -3.26 14.64 -8.32
N SER A 139 -3.56 15.39 -7.26
CA SER A 139 -2.61 16.34 -6.68
C SER A 139 -1.37 15.62 -6.13
N VAL A 140 -0.17 16.10 -6.49
CA VAL A 140 1.11 15.54 -6.04
C VAL A 140 1.91 16.60 -5.29
N ALA A 141 2.60 16.20 -4.22
CA ALA A 141 3.58 17.06 -3.55
C ALA A 141 4.83 16.28 -3.16
N ALA A 142 5.94 17.01 -3.07
CA ALA A 142 7.15 16.52 -2.42
C ALA A 142 6.83 16.12 -0.97
N GLY A 143 7.21 14.91 -0.59
CA GLY A 143 6.92 14.40 0.75
C GLY A 143 7.83 14.99 1.84
N PRO A 144 7.31 15.24 3.06
CA PRO A 144 8.14 15.63 4.18
C PRO A 144 9.07 14.49 4.60
N VAL A 145 10.30 14.82 5.00
CA VAL A 145 11.33 13.86 5.44
C VAL A 145 11.74 14.12 6.89
N GLY A 146 12.03 13.05 7.64
CA GLY A 146 12.62 13.11 8.98
C GLY A 146 11.66 13.25 10.16
N ARG A 147 12.18 13.03 11.37
CA ARG A 147 11.42 12.85 12.62
C ARG A 147 10.80 14.14 13.17
N HIS A 148 11.40 15.29 12.91
CA HIS A 148 10.95 16.59 13.44
C HIS A 148 9.71 17.17 12.72
N THR A 149 9.26 16.53 11.65
CA THR A 149 8.01 16.91 10.96
C THR A 149 6.77 16.62 11.81
N ALA A 150 6.89 15.77 12.84
CA ALA A 150 5.82 15.49 13.81
C ALA A 150 5.48 16.67 14.73
N VAL A 151 6.39 17.63 14.91
CA VAL A 151 6.12 18.87 15.69
C VAL A 151 5.32 19.89 14.85
N ALA A 152 5.33 19.74 13.53
CA ALA A 152 4.44 20.44 12.62
C ALA A 152 3.17 19.62 12.39
N THR A 153 2.35 19.47 13.45
CA THR A 153 1.00 18.88 13.41
C THR A 153 0.06 19.52 12.38
N ASP A 154 0.50 20.61 11.74
CA ASP A 154 -0.20 21.39 10.73
C ASP A 154 0.37 21.27 9.30
N ILE A 155 1.29 20.33 9.03
CA ILE A 155 1.52 19.89 7.64
C ILE A 155 0.21 19.25 7.18
N ARG A 156 -0.69 20.07 6.65
CA ARG A 156 -1.93 19.64 6.03
C ARG A 156 -1.47 18.75 4.87
N PHE A 157 -1.49 17.44 5.09
CA PHE A 157 -1.23 16.44 4.07
C PHE A 157 -2.39 16.50 3.05
N ARG A 158 -2.53 17.60 2.29
CA ARG A 158 -3.69 17.84 1.41
C ARG A 158 -3.56 17.08 0.11
N SER A 159 -2.33 16.97 -0.40
CA SER A 159 -2.03 16.24 -1.63
C SER A 159 -2.50 14.80 -1.56
N GLU A 160 -3.00 14.31 -2.68
CA GLU A 160 -3.47 12.93 -2.84
C GLU A 160 -2.30 11.96 -3.00
N VAL A 161 -1.17 12.43 -3.54
CA VAL A 161 0.06 11.67 -3.71
C VAL A 161 1.24 12.43 -3.10
N PHE A 162 2.06 11.75 -2.32
CA PHE A 162 3.37 12.25 -1.88
C PHE A 162 4.49 11.50 -2.57
N SER A 163 5.48 12.24 -3.06
CA SER A 163 6.60 11.67 -3.82
C SER A 163 7.94 11.92 -3.15
N TYR A 164 8.75 10.87 -3.14
CA TYR A 164 10.09 10.81 -2.60
C TYR A 164 11.06 10.28 -3.66
N SER A 165 12.28 10.78 -3.67
CA SER A 165 13.38 10.25 -4.48
C SER A 165 14.55 9.86 -3.60
N ARG A 166 15.23 8.77 -3.96
CA ARG A 166 16.51 8.35 -3.37
C ARG A 166 17.63 8.49 -4.38
N SER A 167 18.71 9.10 -3.94
CA SER A 167 19.98 9.13 -4.68
C SER A 167 21.13 8.92 -3.71
N ARG A 168 21.97 7.91 -3.96
CA ARG A 168 23.16 7.60 -3.13
C ARG A 168 22.84 7.48 -1.63
N GLY A 169 21.73 6.86 -1.29
CA GLY A 169 21.30 6.63 0.10
C GLY A 169 20.57 7.80 0.77
N LEU A 170 20.46 8.97 0.13
CA LEU A 170 19.72 10.12 0.67
C LEU A 170 18.31 10.20 0.06
N PHE A 171 17.30 10.32 0.93
CA PHE A 171 15.91 10.55 0.53
C PHE A 171 15.54 12.03 0.60
N ALA A 172 14.83 12.50 -0.43
CA ALA A 172 14.28 13.84 -0.48
C ALA A 172 12.90 13.81 -1.14
N GLY A 173 12.00 14.71 -0.70
CA GLY A 173 10.78 14.97 -1.44
C GLY A 173 11.08 15.50 -2.85
N VAL A 174 10.34 15.04 -3.86
CA VAL A 174 10.53 15.45 -5.25
C VAL A 174 9.19 15.81 -5.88
N ALA A 175 9.14 16.85 -6.70
CA ALA A 175 7.96 17.15 -7.50
C ALA A 175 7.94 16.27 -8.76
N LEU A 176 6.82 15.61 -9.03
CA LEU A 176 6.64 14.71 -10.18
C LEU A 176 5.44 15.12 -11.03
N GLU A 177 5.11 16.41 -11.04
CA GLU A 177 4.05 16.95 -11.91
C GLU A 177 4.30 16.58 -13.38
N GLY A 178 3.21 16.23 -14.06
CA GLY A 178 3.22 15.78 -15.46
C GLY A 178 3.69 14.34 -15.66
N ALA A 179 4.06 13.60 -14.61
CA ALA A 179 4.39 12.19 -14.74
C ALA A 179 3.12 11.32 -14.76
N GLY A 180 3.01 10.44 -15.76
CA GLY A 180 2.00 9.41 -15.86
C GLY A 180 2.46 8.09 -15.25
N ILE A 181 1.57 7.44 -14.51
CA ILE A 181 1.73 6.10 -13.97
C ILE A 181 0.70 5.21 -14.64
N THR A 182 1.16 4.11 -15.24
CA THR A 182 0.30 3.11 -15.89
C THR A 182 0.65 1.73 -15.36
N MET A 183 -0.28 0.80 -15.44
CA MET A 183 0.05 -0.60 -15.15
C MET A 183 0.85 -1.24 -16.28
N ASP A 184 1.86 -2.00 -15.91
CA ASP A 184 2.61 -2.85 -16.84
C ASP A 184 1.88 -4.21 -16.96
N ARG A 185 0.81 -4.22 -17.77
CA ARG A 185 -0.01 -5.43 -18.00
C ARG A 185 0.80 -6.62 -18.49
N LYS A 186 1.87 -6.38 -19.25
CA LYS A 186 2.76 -7.43 -19.75
C LYS A 186 3.56 -8.05 -18.61
N ALA A 187 4.14 -7.22 -17.73
CA ALA A 187 4.85 -7.70 -16.55
C ALA A 187 3.90 -8.43 -15.57
N ASN A 188 2.69 -7.91 -15.36
CA ASN A 188 1.67 -8.61 -14.55
C ASN A 188 1.34 -9.98 -15.13
N ALA A 189 1.04 -10.07 -16.43
CA ALA A 189 0.74 -11.35 -17.07
C ALA A 189 1.90 -12.35 -16.98
N ALA A 190 3.14 -11.89 -17.14
CA ALA A 190 4.33 -12.71 -17.03
C ALA A 190 4.54 -13.22 -15.59
N PHE A 191 4.37 -12.34 -14.59
CA PHE A 191 4.60 -12.68 -13.19
C PHE A 191 3.53 -13.62 -12.61
N TYR A 192 2.26 -13.40 -12.98
CA TYR A 192 1.14 -14.19 -12.47
C TYR A 192 0.76 -15.38 -13.37
N GLY A 193 1.47 -15.58 -14.49
CA GLY A 193 1.21 -16.69 -15.41
C GLY A 193 -0.16 -16.66 -16.09
N SER A 194 -0.81 -15.49 -16.17
CA SER A 194 -2.15 -15.34 -16.73
C SER A 194 -2.26 -14.09 -17.60
N ALA A 195 -2.54 -14.29 -18.90
CA ALA A 195 -2.67 -13.19 -19.86
C ALA A 195 -3.91 -12.32 -19.65
N SER A 196 -4.94 -12.85 -18.98
CA SER A 196 -6.21 -12.16 -18.71
C SER A 196 -6.28 -11.57 -17.30
N ILE A 197 -5.19 -11.61 -16.52
CA ILE A 197 -5.22 -11.15 -15.15
C ILE A 197 -5.58 -9.66 -15.07
N THR A 198 -6.59 -9.34 -14.28
CA THR A 198 -7.05 -7.96 -14.11
C THR A 198 -6.42 -7.32 -12.86
N PRO A 199 -6.33 -5.98 -12.82
CA PRO A 199 -5.86 -5.26 -11.65
C PRO A 199 -6.65 -5.60 -10.39
N GLU A 200 -7.97 -5.74 -10.53
CA GLU A 200 -8.89 -6.07 -9.44
C GLU A 200 -8.59 -7.45 -8.88
N GLN A 201 -8.25 -8.43 -9.73
CA GLN A 201 -7.85 -9.77 -9.29
C GLN A 201 -6.52 -9.74 -8.52
N ILE A 202 -5.54 -8.94 -8.99
CA ILE A 202 -4.26 -8.81 -8.29
C ILE A 202 -4.46 -8.11 -6.94
N PHE A 203 -5.26 -7.04 -6.90
CA PHE A 203 -5.54 -6.29 -5.68
C PHE A 203 -6.38 -7.10 -4.68
N ALA A 204 -7.34 -7.89 -5.15
CA ALA A 204 -8.16 -8.75 -4.29
C ALA A 204 -7.38 -9.93 -3.69
N GLY A 205 -6.27 -10.33 -4.32
CA GLY A 205 -5.38 -11.34 -3.77
C GLY A 205 -4.67 -10.85 -2.52
N SER A 206 -4.79 -11.61 -1.42
CA SER A 206 -3.99 -11.39 -0.22
C SER A 206 -2.51 -11.61 -0.52
N GLY A 207 -1.65 -10.74 0.02
CA GLY A 207 -0.20 -10.70 -0.25
C GLY A 207 0.55 -12.03 -0.19
N ASN A 208 0.04 -13.02 0.55
CA ASN A 208 0.64 -14.35 0.72
C ASN A 208 0.47 -15.31 -0.49
N ALA A 209 -0.37 -14.95 -1.46
CA ALA A 209 -0.64 -15.78 -2.64
C ALA A 209 0.33 -15.49 -3.81
N ALA A 210 1.13 -14.42 -3.71
CA ALA A 210 2.15 -14.09 -4.70
C ALA A 210 3.44 -14.93 -4.51
N PRO A 211 4.31 -15.02 -5.53
CA PRO A 211 5.63 -15.62 -5.41
C PRO A 211 6.40 -15.09 -4.18
N GLN A 212 7.25 -15.93 -3.58
CA GLN A 212 7.90 -15.64 -2.29
C GLN A 212 8.59 -14.25 -2.22
N ALA A 213 9.14 -13.77 -3.34
CA ALA A 213 9.74 -12.44 -3.44
C ALA A 213 8.75 -11.30 -3.08
N ALA A 214 7.48 -11.42 -3.46
CA ALA A 214 6.43 -10.45 -3.15
C ALA A 214 6.05 -10.43 -1.66
N ASN A 215 6.12 -11.57 -1.00
CA ASN A 215 5.75 -11.71 0.41
C ASN A 215 6.63 -10.84 1.31
N THR A 216 7.94 -10.77 1.02
CA THR A 216 8.88 -9.97 1.82
C THR A 216 8.53 -8.48 1.78
N PHE A 217 8.24 -7.93 0.60
CA PHE A 217 7.84 -6.54 0.45
C PHE A 217 6.58 -6.20 1.26
N VAL A 218 5.55 -7.05 1.11
CA VAL A 218 4.28 -6.90 1.81
C VAL A 218 4.46 -7.01 3.32
N GLN A 219 5.28 -7.96 3.80
CA GLN A 219 5.57 -8.12 5.22
C GLN A 219 6.27 -6.89 5.82
N MET A 220 7.23 -6.29 5.10
CA MET A 220 7.90 -5.06 5.55
C MET A 220 6.92 -3.90 5.71
N LEU A 221 6.02 -3.69 4.73
CA LEU A 221 4.98 -2.66 4.84
C LEU A 221 3.97 -2.95 5.95
N THR A 222 3.57 -4.20 6.09
CA THR A 222 2.64 -4.65 7.15
C THR A 222 3.25 -4.36 8.53
N ALA A 223 4.48 -4.80 8.77
CA ALA A 223 5.18 -4.55 10.03
C ALA A 223 5.31 -3.05 10.36
N GLN A 224 5.52 -2.19 9.36
CA GLN A 224 5.63 -0.76 9.58
C GLN A 224 4.27 -0.08 9.83
N THR A 225 3.19 -0.59 9.23
CA THR A 225 1.85 -0.01 9.37
C THR A 225 1.09 -0.49 10.61
N ASP A 226 1.35 -1.71 11.08
CA ASP A 226 0.73 -2.27 12.28
C ASP A 226 1.30 -1.69 13.58
N ARG A 227 2.55 -1.22 13.55
CA ARG A 227 3.21 -0.56 14.70
C ARG A 227 2.64 0.82 15.04
N LEU A 228 1.66 1.31 14.28
CA LEU A 228 1.13 2.66 14.41
C LEU A 228 -0.32 2.65 14.89
N PRO A 229 -0.67 3.45 15.91
CA PRO A 229 -2.04 3.49 16.40
C PRO A 229 -2.98 3.98 15.29
N SER A 230 -3.80 3.06 14.78
CA SER A 230 -4.96 3.39 13.96
C SER A 230 -5.92 4.21 14.82
N ARG A 231 -6.27 5.44 14.44
CA ARG A 231 -7.39 6.14 15.09
C ARG A 231 -8.68 5.31 14.93
N PRO A 232 -9.55 5.25 15.96
CA PRO A 232 -10.80 4.50 15.91
C PRO A 232 -11.83 5.31 15.11
N SER A 233 -12.06 4.95 13.86
CA SER A 233 -13.27 5.35 13.12
C SER A 233 -13.56 4.34 12.02
N MET A 234 -14.26 3.28 12.40
CA MET A 234 -15.37 2.65 11.68
C MET A 234 -15.67 1.36 12.44
N LYS A 235 -16.49 1.50 13.49
CA LYS A 235 -17.21 0.35 14.02
C LYS A 235 -18.10 -0.11 12.87
N LYS A 236 -17.69 -1.14 12.13
CA LYS A 236 -18.62 -1.92 11.30
C LYS A 236 -19.74 -2.32 12.24
N SER A 237 -20.92 -1.72 12.09
CA SER A 237 -22.15 -2.22 12.68
C SER A 237 -22.50 -3.51 11.95
N ASN A 238 -21.76 -4.57 12.27
CA ASN A 238 -22.20 -5.91 11.92
C ASN A 238 -23.36 -6.23 12.87
N ALA A 239 -24.56 -6.11 12.32
CA ALA A 239 -25.73 -6.77 12.82
C ALA A 239 -25.42 -8.26 12.97
N THR A 240 -25.34 -8.75 14.20
CA THR A 240 -25.56 -10.16 14.54
C THR A 240 -25.92 -10.27 16.02
N SER A 241 -27.05 -10.92 16.28
CA SER A 241 -27.48 -11.51 17.55
C SER A 241 -27.93 -10.58 18.68
N ALA A 242 -29.17 -10.08 18.57
CA ALA A 242 -30.04 -9.93 19.74
C ALA A 242 -30.95 -11.17 19.83
N ARG A 243 -30.42 -12.26 20.38
CA ARG A 243 -31.22 -13.41 20.84
C ARG A 243 -31.22 -13.40 22.37
N SER A 244 -32.40 -13.10 22.91
CA SER A 244 -32.97 -13.54 24.20
C SER A 244 -32.21 -13.28 25.51
N ALA A 245 -32.79 -12.43 26.36
CA ALA A 245 -32.87 -12.64 27.80
C ALA A 245 -34.20 -12.06 28.33
N PRO A 246 -34.82 -12.65 29.39
CA PRO A 246 -36.24 -12.50 29.69
C PRO A 246 -36.56 -11.32 30.63
N ALA A 247 -37.81 -10.87 30.56
CA ALA A 247 -38.40 -9.83 31.42
C ALA A 247 -38.55 -10.28 32.88
N PRO A 248 -38.49 -9.37 33.86
CA PRO A 248 -39.05 -9.58 35.19
C PRO A 248 -40.50 -9.06 35.27
N GLN A 249 -41.46 -9.98 35.37
CA GLN A 249 -42.72 -9.80 36.11
C GLN A 249 -42.42 -10.16 37.58
N GLU A 250 -43.01 -9.67 38.68
CA GLU A 250 -44.16 -8.83 39.00
C GLU A 250 -44.19 -8.75 40.56
N LYS A 251 -44.63 -7.65 41.18
CA LYS A 251 -45.59 -7.72 42.31
C LYS A 251 -46.22 -6.37 42.64
N SER A 252 -47.53 -6.45 42.76
CA SER A 252 -48.55 -5.42 42.90
C SER A 252 -48.69 -4.91 44.32
N GLU A 253 -49.08 -3.63 44.46
CA GLU A 253 -49.91 -3.18 45.59
C GLU A 253 -50.97 -2.21 45.07
N VAL A 254 -52.22 -2.60 45.25
CA VAL A 254 -53.46 -1.90 44.86
C VAL A 254 -53.96 -1.12 46.08
N ARG A 255 -54.40 0.13 45.89
CA ARG A 255 -55.40 0.77 46.76
C ARG A 255 -56.43 1.56 45.95
N THR A 256 -57.67 1.04 45.99
CA THR A 256 -58.96 1.64 45.58
C THR A 256 -59.49 2.48 46.77
N TYR A 257 -60.16 3.63 46.63
CA TYR A 257 -61.58 3.95 46.35
C TYR A 257 -61.70 5.49 46.58
N GLY A 258 -62.59 6.33 46.04
CA GLY A 258 -63.79 6.24 45.20
C GLY A 258 -64.53 7.61 45.20
N TYR A 259 -65.28 7.88 44.13
CA TYR A 259 -66.48 8.74 43.93
C TYR A 259 -66.56 10.26 44.28
N GLY A 260 -67.04 11.03 43.30
CA GLY A 260 -67.68 12.34 43.45
C GLY A 260 -68.10 12.98 42.11
N THR A 261 -69.40 12.89 41.79
CA THR A 261 -70.29 13.51 40.77
C THR A 261 -69.93 14.93 40.27
N ALA A 262 -69.98 15.23 38.96
CA ALA A 262 -71.14 15.56 38.10
C ALA A 262 -71.70 17.00 38.27
N ASP A 263 -71.86 17.64 37.11
CA ASP A 263 -72.81 18.72 36.74
C ASP A 263 -72.44 20.22 36.89
N ASP A 264 -73.02 20.96 35.92
CA ASP A 264 -73.21 22.40 35.74
C ASP A 264 -72.11 23.19 35.01
N ALA A 265 -72.28 23.46 33.71
CA ALA A 265 -73.10 24.51 33.08
C ALA A 265 -72.20 25.69 32.69
N LEU A 266 -72.09 25.98 31.38
CA LEU A 266 -72.56 27.22 30.77
C LEU A 266 -72.13 28.49 31.54
N ASP A 267 -71.31 29.34 30.92
CA ASP A 267 -71.77 30.66 30.43
C ASP A 267 -70.62 31.69 30.24
N ASN A 268 -70.62 32.28 29.04
CA ASN A 268 -70.27 33.65 28.63
C ASN A 268 -68.92 34.36 28.93
N GLY A 269 -68.43 34.99 27.83
CA GLY A 269 -67.79 36.32 27.83
C GLY A 269 -66.41 36.37 27.15
N LEU A 270 -66.31 36.67 25.84
CA LEU A 270 -65.98 38.01 25.30
C LEU A 270 -64.78 38.65 26.05
N GLN A 271 -63.58 38.84 25.50
CA GLN A 271 -63.16 39.43 24.22
C GLN A 271 -61.75 38.97 23.84
#